data_AF-A0A3S0ZFL1-F1
#
_entry.id   AF-A0A3S0ZFL1-F1
#
_cell.length_a   1.000
_cell.length_b   1.000
_cell.length_c   1.000
_cell.angle_alpha   90.00
_cell.angle_beta   90.00
_cell.angle_gamma   90.00
#
_symmetry.space_group_name_H-M   'P 1'
#
loop_
_entity.id
_entity.type
_entity.pdbx_description
1 polymer ?
#
loop_
_entity_poly.entity_id
_entity_poly.type
_entity_poly.pdbx_seq_one_letter_code
_entity_poly.pdbx_strand_id
1 'polypeptide(L)'
;MVKNSKKALSILTLENGDRLSRHEFERRYQAMPQLRKAELVEGVVYIMASPLRIKSHGEPHGDLIGWLWLAVSALLSKEMATVLSVLQAGLATTEHQEFMQKLNRYGE
;
A
#
# COMPACT_ATOMS: atom_id res chain seq x y z
N MET A 1 -22.38 8.53 -39.71
CA MET A 1 -22.59 9.28 -38.45
C MET A 1 -22.01 8.47 -37.29
N VAL A 2 -20.71 8.57 -37.04
CA VAL A 2 -20.02 7.85 -35.94
C VAL A 2 -20.07 8.74 -34.71
N LYS A 3 -21.14 8.61 -33.90
CA LYS A 3 -21.27 9.37 -32.66
C LYS A 3 -20.53 8.67 -31.52
N ASN A 4 -19.32 9.16 -31.26
CA ASN A 4 -18.85 9.54 -29.93
C ASN A 4 -18.97 8.53 -28.77
N SER A 5 -18.65 7.25 -28.98
CA SER A 5 -18.62 6.23 -27.92
C SER A 5 -17.58 6.52 -26.82
N LYS A 6 -16.53 7.30 -27.11
CA LYS A 6 -15.48 7.64 -26.12
C LYS A 6 -15.95 8.59 -25.01
N LYS A 7 -16.87 9.53 -25.30
CA LYS A 7 -17.32 10.54 -24.32
C LYS A 7 -18.35 9.99 -23.32
N ALA A 8 -19.06 8.93 -23.68
CA ALA A 8 -19.99 8.25 -22.77
C ALA A 8 -19.26 7.29 -21.81
N LEU A 9 -18.17 6.65 -22.27
CA LEU A 9 -17.30 5.81 -21.45
C LEU A 9 -16.58 6.63 -20.36
N SER A 10 -16.07 7.83 -20.69
CA SER A 10 -15.37 8.71 -19.73
C SER A 10 -16.27 9.24 -18.62
N ILE A 11 -17.59 9.30 -18.83
CA ILE A 11 -18.55 9.74 -17.80
C ILE A 11 -18.78 8.64 -16.74
N LEU A 12 -18.53 7.37 -17.10
CA LEU A 12 -18.81 6.21 -16.24
C LEU A 12 -17.56 5.62 -15.58
N THR A 13 -16.37 5.88 -16.11
CA THR A 13 -15.11 5.41 -15.51
C THR A 13 -14.71 6.25 -14.31
N LEU A 14 -14.07 5.62 -13.33
CA LEU A 14 -13.25 6.31 -12.35
C LEU A 14 -11.88 6.59 -12.99
N GLU A 15 -11.41 7.83 -12.87
CA GLU A 15 -10.04 8.22 -13.20
C GLU A 15 -9.28 8.65 -11.94
N ASN A 16 -7.96 8.44 -11.94
CA ASN A 16 -7.13 8.85 -10.83
C ASN A 16 -7.06 10.38 -10.76
N GLY A 17 -7.44 10.95 -9.62
CA GLY A 17 -7.56 12.40 -9.42
C GLY A 17 -8.97 12.97 -9.59
N ASP A 18 -9.96 12.16 -9.99
CA ASP A 18 -11.35 12.61 -10.08
C ASP A 18 -11.84 13.15 -8.74
N ARG A 19 -12.59 14.25 -8.76
CA ARG A 19 -13.24 14.81 -7.57
C ARG A 19 -14.70 14.41 -7.54
N LEU A 20 -15.07 13.47 -6.68
CA LEU A 20 -16.41 12.90 -6.62
C LEU A 20 -16.98 12.95 -5.20
N SER A 21 -18.30 13.03 -5.13
CA SER A 21 -19.01 12.70 -3.90
C SER A 21 -18.90 11.19 -3.63
N ARG A 22 -19.03 10.79 -2.35
CA ARG A 22 -19.06 9.38 -1.94
C ARG A 22 -20.06 8.56 -2.77
N HIS A 23 -21.27 9.05 -2.92
CA HIS A 23 -22.35 8.33 -3.60
C HIS A 23 -22.06 8.13 -5.10
N GLU A 24 -21.43 9.12 -5.73
CA GLU A 24 -21.04 9.04 -7.12
C GLU A 24 -19.87 8.07 -7.34
N PHE A 25 -18.88 8.10 -6.44
CA PHE A 25 -17.80 7.14 -6.42
C PHE A 25 -18.31 5.71 -6.28
N GLU A 26 -19.18 5.44 -5.30
CA GLU A 26 -19.72 4.09 -5.04
C GLU A 26 -20.48 3.53 -6.25
N ARG A 27 -21.33 4.33 -6.89
CA ARG A 27 -22.06 3.91 -8.10
C ARG A 27 -21.13 3.58 -9.25
N ARG A 28 -20.11 4.42 -9.49
CA ARG A 28 -19.12 4.19 -10.57
C ARG A 28 -18.22 2.99 -10.25
N TYR A 29 -17.81 2.82 -9.00
CA TYR A 29 -16.98 1.70 -8.55
C TYR A 29 -17.70 0.36 -8.74
N GLN A 30 -18.99 0.26 -8.37
CA GLN A 30 -19.80 -0.94 -8.57
C GLN A 30 -19.99 -1.31 -10.06
N ALA A 31 -19.97 -0.31 -10.94
CA ALA A 31 -20.07 -0.51 -12.39
C ALA A 31 -18.75 -0.98 -13.04
N MET A 32 -17.66 -1.09 -12.27
CA MET A 32 -16.33 -1.48 -12.77
C MET A 32 -15.82 -2.77 -12.10
N PRO A 33 -16.44 -3.95 -12.35
CA PRO A 33 -16.06 -5.20 -11.68
C PRO A 33 -14.62 -5.66 -11.94
N GLN A 34 -14.00 -5.21 -13.04
CA GLN A 34 -12.60 -5.48 -13.37
C GLN A 34 -11.59 -4.58 -12.64
N LEU A 35 -12.05 -3.52 -11.96
CA LEU A 35 -11.17 -2.60 -11.24
C LEU A 35 -10.75 -3.25 -9.92
N ARG A 36 -9.45 -3.53 -9.77
CA ARG A 36 -8.92 -4.25 -8.60
C ARG A 36 -9.20 -3.52 -7.29
N LYS A 37 -8.85 -2.25 -7.22
CA LYS A 37 -9.04 -1.43 -6.03
C LYS A 37 -8.98 0.07 -6.38
N ALA A 38 -9.89 0.84 -5.82
CA ALA A 38 -9.85 2.29 -5.81
C ALA A 38 -10.33 2.80 -4.44
N GLU A 39 -9.87 3.97 -4.05
CA GLU A 39 -10.21 4.61 -2.78
C GLU A 39 -10.65 6.05 -3.04
N LEU A 40 -11.60 6.54 -2.24
CA LEU A 40 -12.00 7.94 -2.22
C LEU A 40 -11.44 8.58 -0.95
N VAL A 41 -10.42 9.42 -1.10
CA VAL A 41 -9.74 10.09 0.01
C VAL A 41 -10.01 11.59 -0.12
N GLU A 42 -10.70 12.17 0.86
CA GLU A 42 -11.07 13.60 0.86
C GLU A 42 -11.78 14.07 -0.42
N GLY A 43 -12.59 13.19 -1.01
CA GLY A 43 -13.31 13.47 -2.26
C GLY A 43 -12.48 13.32 -3.52
N VAL A 44 -11.21 12.89 -3.43
CA VAL A 44 -10.32 12.59 -4.56
C VAL A 44 -10.23 11.09 -4.76
N VAL A 45 -10.42 10.65 -6.00
CA VAL A 45 -10.33 9.24 -6.39
C VAL A 45 -8.87 8.85 -6.59
N TYR A 46 -8.47 7.77 -5.94
CA TYR A 46 -7.18 7.12 -6.12
C TYR A 46 -7.37 5.72 -6.65
N ILE A 47 -6.84 5.44 -7.84
CA ILE A 47 -6.90 4.10 -8.43
C ILE A 47 -5.60 3.36 -8.12
N MET A 48 -5.71 2.24 -7.42
CA MET A 48 -4.58 1.40 -7.09
C MET A 48 -4.26 0.50 -8.29
N ALA A 49 -3.65 1.09 -9.33
CA ALA A 49 -3.32 0.43 -10.59
C ALA A 49 -1.92 -0.19 -10.62
N SER A 50 -1.11 -0.06 -9.55
CA SER A 50 0.22 -0.65 -9.55
C SER A 50 0.13 -2.16 -9.28
N PRO A 51 0.62 -3.04 -10.17
CA PRO A 51 0.97 -4.38 -9.75
C PRO A 51 2.00 -4.20 -8.63
N LEU A 52 1.65 -4.56 -7.39
CA LEU A 52 2.60 -4.56 -6.28
C LEU A 52 3.72 -5.51 -6.68
N ARG A 53 4.78 -4.96 -7.26
CA ARG A 53 5.94 -5.73 -7.71
C ARG A 53 6.54 -6.31 -6.44
N ILE A 54 6.58 -7.64 -6.37
CA ILE A 54 7.08 -8.35 -5.18
C ILE A 54 8.46 -7.79 -4.82
N LYS A 55 9.39 -7.68 -5.77
CA LYS A 55 10.76 -7.20 -5.47
C LYS A 55 10.86 -5.73 -5.06
N SER A 56 10.10 -4.83 -5.67
CA SER A 56 10.29 -3.38 -5.46
C SER A 56 9.35 -2.77 -4.42
N HIS A 57 8.36 -3.52 -3.95
CA HIS A 57 7.42 -3.03 -2.94
C HIS A 57 7.02 -4.12 -1.95
N GLY A 58 6.70 -5.34 -2.42
CA GLY A 58 6.25 -6.42 -1.55
C GLY A 58 7.31 -6.95 -0.58
N GLU A 59 8.54 -7.12 -1.04
CA GLU A 59 9.71 -7.60 -0.29
C GLU A 59 10.17 -6.54 0.72
N PRO A 60 10.44 -5.28 0.35
CA PRO A 60 10.74 -4.23 1.34
C PRO A 60 9.62 -4.03 2.38
N HIS A 61 8.35 -4.16 1.98
CA HIS A 61 7.21 -4.08 2.90
C HIS A 61 7.12 -5.30 3.82
N GLY A 62 7.40 -6.49 3.31
CA GLY A 62 7.47 -7.73 4.10
C GLY A 62 8.62 -7.70 5.11
N ASP A 63 9.80 -7.24 4.68
CA ASP A 63 10.96 -7.03 5.55
C ASP A 63 10.62 -6.03 6.66
N LEU A 64 10.04 -4.88 6.31
CA LEU A 64 9.61 -3.86 7.27
C LEU A 64 8.57 -4.39 8.27
N ILE A 65 7.56 -5.14 7.81
CA ILE A 65 6.55 -5.76 8.69
C ILE A 65 7.20 -6.80 9.60
N GLY A 66 8.09 -7.64 9.06
CA GLY A 66 8.83 -8.63 9.83
C GLY A 66 9.67 -7.99 10.94
N TRP A 67 10.23 -6.81 10.70
CA TRP A 67 10.98 -6.06 11.70
C TRP A 67 10.08 -5.36 12.72
N LEU A 68 8.94 -4.82 12.29
CA LEU A 68 7.96 -4.17 13.14
C LEU A 68 7.13 -5.16 13.99
N TRP A 69 7.26 -6.46 13.75
CA TRP A 69 6.65 -7.54 14.54
C TRP A 69 7.24 -7.68 15.97
N LEU A 70 7.85 -6.62 16.52
CA LEU A 70 8.14 -6.40 17.95
C LEU A 70 7.42 -7.40 18.84
N ALA A 71 8.13 -8.27 19.59
CA ALA A 71 7.58 -9.41 20.32
C ALA A 71 6.18 -9.16 20.91
N VAL A 72 5.12 -9.33 20.10
CA VAL A 72 3.83 -8.66 20.37
C VAL A 72 3.21 -9.23 21.63
N SER A 73 3.39 -10.54 21.84
CA SER A 73 3.01 -11.23 23.06
C SER A 73 3.72 -10.67 24.30
N ALA A 74 5.01 -10.36 24.21
CA ALA A 74 5.78 -9.75 25.31
C ALA A 74 5.40 -8.28 25.54
N LEU A 75 5.13 -7.53 24.47
CA LEU A 75 4.64 -6.14 24.56
C LEU A 75 3.29 -6.08 25.27
N LEU A 76 2.34 -6.94 24.88
CA LEU A 76 1.01 -7.05 25.50
C LEU A 76 1.11 -7.52 26.97
N SER A 77 2.11 -8.35 27.28
CA SER A 77 2.39 -8.81 28.64
C SER A 77 3.25 -7.84 29.45
N LYS A 78 3.63 -6.68 28.88
CA LYS A 78 4.51 -5.65 29.48
C LYS A 78 5.91 -6.14 29.86
N GLU A 79 6.38 -7.19 29.22
CA GLU A 79 7.71 -7.79 29.41
C GLU A 79 8.78 -7.06 28.60
N MET A 80 9.16 -5.86 29.05
CA MET A 80 10.04 -4.95 28.29
C MET A 80 11.45 -5.48 28.06
N ALA A 81 12.00 -6.28 28.98
CA ALA A 81 13.29 -6.93 28.77
C ALA A 81 13.26 -7.87 27.57
N THR A 82 12.19 -8.65 27.42
CA THR A 82 11.99 -9.57 26.29
C THR A 82 11.78 -8.80 24.99
N VAL A 83 11.01 -7.72 25.01
CA VAL A 83 10.81 -6.85 23.85
C VAL A 83 12.15 -6.25 23.38
N LEU A 84 12.96 -5.74 24.31
CA LEU A 84 14.26 -5.18 23.98
C LEU A 84 15.23 -6.22 23.43
N SER A 85 15.24 -7.43 24.00
CA SER A 85 16.09 -8.52 23.54
C SER A 85 15.75 -8.96 22.11
N VAL A 86 14.45 -9.10 21.79
CA VAL A 86 14.00 -9.46 20.43
C VAL A 86 14.33 -8.36 19.43
N LEU A 87 14.15 -7.09 19.81
CA LEU A 87 14.54 -5.95 18.96
C LEU A 87 16.05 -5.95 18.68
N GLN A 88 16.88 -6.11 19.72
CA GLN A 88 18.34 -6.14 19.57
C GLN A 88 18.80 -7.30 18.70
N ALA A 89 18.20 -8.49 18.86
CA ALA A 89 18.47 -9.63 18.00
C ALA A 89 18.12 -9.33 16.53
N GLY A 90 16.97 -8.71 16.27
CA GLY A 90 16.55 -8.28 14.93
C GLY A 90 17.50 -7.27 14.28
N LEU A 91 17.90 -6.23 15.02
CA LEU A 91 18.85 -5.20 14.55
C LEU A 91 20.24 -5.75 14.26
N ALA A 92 20.62 -6.85 14.91
CA ALA A 92 21.91 -7.51 14.73
C ALA A 92 21.95 -8.49 13.53
N THR A 93 20.81 -8.75 12.87
CA THR A 93 20.74 -9.68 11.73
C THR A 93 21.44 -9.13 10.48
N THR A 94 21.91 -10.03 9.61
CA THR A 94 22.52 -9.65 8.32
C THR A 94 21.47 -9.04 7.39
N GLU A 95 20.24 -9.55 7.44
CA GLU A 95 19.07 -9.04 6.72
C GLU A 95 18.82 -7.57 7.06
N HIS A 96 18.99 -7.18 8.35
CA HIS A 96 18.94 -5.79 8.76
C HIS A 96 19.98 -4.90 8.08
N GLN A 97 21.22 -5.38 8.01
CA GLN A 97 22.29 -4.65 7.34
C GLN A 97 22.07 -4.53 5.83
N GLU A 98 21.61 -5.60 5.18
CA GLU A 98 21.32 -5.60 3.74
C GLU A 98 20.19 -4.64 3.37
N PHE A 99 19.13 -4.58 4.18
CA PHE A 99 18.04 -3.63 3.96
C PHE A 99 18.50 -2.18 4.13
N MET A 100 19.32 -1.87 5.15
CA MET A 100 19.92 -0.55 5.31
C MET A 100 20.81 -0.16 4.11
N GLN A 101 21.57 -1.11 3.56
CA GLN A 101 22.34 -0.91 2.34
C GLN A 101 21.46 -0.73 1.10
N LYS A 102 20.31 -1.41 1.00
CA LYS A 102 19.32 -1.17 -0.06
C LYS A 102 18.75 0.24 0.06
N LEU A 103 18.30 0.66 1.25
CA LEU A 103 17.76 2.00 1.49
C LEU A 103 18.74 3.11 1.13
N ASN A 104 20.00 3.00 1.55
CA ASN A 104 21.01 4.01 1.27
C ASN A 104 21.30 4.14 -0.25
N ARG A 105 21.13 3.06 -1.02
CA ARG A 105 21.28 3.07 -2.49
C ARG A 105 20.09 3.67 -3.23
N TYR A 106 18.91 3.76 -2.63
CA TYR A 106 17.74 4.43 -3.23
C TYR A 106 17.73 5.95 -3.00
N GLY A 107 18.59 6.46 -2.10
CA GLY A 107 18.70 7.88 -1.78
C GLY A 107 19.70 8.67 -2.64
N GLU A 108 20.42 8.01 -3.56
CA GLU A 108 21.24 8.62 -4.62
C GLU A 108 20.55 8.52 -5.98
#